data_AF-A0A7C4FBS2-F1
#
_entry.id   AF-A0A7C4FBS2-F1
#
_cell.length_a   1.000
_cell.length_b   1.000
_cell.length_c   1.000
_cell.angle_alpha   90.00
_cell.angle_beta   90.00
_cell.angle_gamma   90.00
#
_symmetry.space_group_name_H-M   'P 1'
#
loop_
_entity.id
_entity.type
_entity.pdbx_description
1 polymer ?
#
loop_
_entity_poly.entity_id
_entity_poly.type
_entity_poly.pdbx_seq_one_letter_code
_entity_poly.pdbx_strand_id
1 'polypeptide(L)'
;MAQQAAAEAAVEVRRGLTTRVLILSLLTIFVLTPVSTMVYFLTDKPSLYQSLMIPYFFIILLNEIVGRINKRWKLTPQELAILLLPFFAIIGKAYLPIGAGFEGFGRFQINTVHFLIYATNNMPMMPVFRELLPPYIWPKDPRVLEIAWRGKLPGEVVNWGAWAGAITFIWLSSLTWLLFVVFIVFGLIGYQWAEVERLTFPMAIPTTYIIARSSEGERSPLFDFKESETKAFWIAFIVGLIIGGAPILAEVIPAIPVGGAFQWGEMPMDFPFISAAFGPGAHHHAVFIIHQAMLFLLVPFDVLWTGFLIWVIFGLIYQPLGVRMGWLPYMPGVEYWSNWWFGYRPPFPYSFFATAGLGTGVALYSLWIARDRLKKLASAVRGADVLEDGLSLKLMGLGLLGSAVFFLIFWSAVGVPIAAAIMLLITWFIWQIAHARVQAEVWWHDPCYWAYVFYWLYPAGAGWLWG
;
A
#
# COMPACT_ATOMS: atom_id res chain seq x y z
N MET A 1 23.48 -16.24 43.29
CA MET A 1 22.32 -15.43 43.70
C MET A 1 21.99 -14.27 42.77
N ALA A 2 22.93 -13.73 41.97
CA ALA A 2 22.62 -12.72 40.94
C ALA A 2 22.09 -13.30 39.60
N GLN A 3 22.16 -14.62 39.40
CA GLN A 3 21.68 -15.31 38.19
C GLN A 3 20.19 -15.72 38.23
N GLN A 4 19.46 -15.34 39.29
CA GLN A 4 18.02 -15.62 39.45
C GLN A 4 17.13 -14.37 39.35
N ALA A 5 17.72 -13.19 39.15
CA ALA A 5 17.00 -11.92 38.99
C ALA A 5 16.70 -11.55 37.53
N ALA A 6 17.24 -12.31 36.56
CA ALA A 6 16.85 -12.26 35.15
C ALA A 6 15.74 -13.28 34.85
N ALA A 7 14.79 -13.45 35.78
CA ALA A 7 13.49 -13.96 35.39
C ALA A 7 12.93 -12.94 34.41
N GLU A 8 12.85 -13.32 33.14
CA GLU A 8 12.13 -12.61 32.09
C GLU A 8 10.83 -12.09 32.72
N ALA A 9 10.77 -10.78 32.95
CA ALA A 9 9.50 -10.13 33.22
C ALA A 9 8.69 -10.39 31.96
N ALA A 10 7.85 -11.43 31.99
CA ALA A 10 6.90 -11.71 30.94
C ALA A 10 6.14 -10.41 30.73
N VAL A 11 6.48 -9.69 29.65
CA VAL A 11 5.83 -8.43 29.31
C VAL A 11 4.40 -8.83 29.04
N GLU A 12 3.51 -8.52 29.99
CA GLU A 12 2.10 -8.86 29.86
C GLU A 12 1.56 -8.11 28.64
N VAL A 13 1.29 -8.86 27.56
CA VAL A 13 0.77 -8.31 26.32
C VAL A 13 -0.64 -7.77 26.59
N ARG A 14 -0.74 -6.45 26.76
CA ARG A 14 -2.01 -5.78 26.97
C ARG A 14 -2.85 -5.83 25.69
N ARG A 15 -4.16 -6.07 25.85
CA ARG A 15 -5.10 -6.08 24.71
C ARG A 15 -5.23 -4.68 24.10
N GLY A 16 -4.97 -4.58 22.80
CA GLY A 16 -5.24 -3.36 22.01
C GLY A 16 -6.68 -3.29 21.47
N LEU A 17 -7.31 -4.42 21.18
CA LEU A 17 -8.70 -4.46 20.73
C LEU A 17 -9.64 -4.47 21.94
N THR A 18 -10.07 -3.29 22.35
CA THR A 18 -11.08 -3.09 23.40
C THR A 18 -12.41 -2.66 22.78
N THR A 19 -13.51 -2.75 23.54
CA THR A 19 -14.83 -2.32 23.06
C THR A 19 -14.83 -0.87 22.57
N ARG A 20 -14.10 0.02 23.25
CA ARG A 20 -13.98 1.42 22.83
C ARG A 20 -13.28 1.57 21.49
N VAL A 21 -12.16 0.86 21.27
CA VAL A 21 -11.43 0.91 20.00
C VAL A 21 -12.23 0.25 18.89
N LEU A 22 -12.96 -0.82 19.17
CA LEU A 22 -13.86 -1.43 18.19
C LEU A 22 -14.93 -0.44 17.74
N ILE A 23 -15.61 0.24 18.68
CA ILE A 23 -16.61 1.27 18.37
C ILE A 23 -15.96 2.40 17.55
N LEU A 24 -14.82 2.93 17.99
CA LEU A 24 -14.11 3.99 17.27
C LEU A 24 -13.68 3.54 15.87
N SER A 25 -13.20 2.31 15.71
CA SER A 25 -12.79 1.76 14.41
C SER A 25 -13.97 1.61 13.46
N LEU A 26 -15.11 1.13 13.95
CA LEU A 26 -16.34 1.04 13.17
C LEU A 26 -16.84 2.43 12.78
N LEU A 27 -16.84 3.40 13.71
CA LEU A 27 -17.20 4.78 13.41
C LEU A 27 -16.26 5.39 12.37
N THR A 28 -14.95 5.19 12.50
CA THR A 28 -13.95 5.62 11.50
C THR A 28 -14.27 5.03 10.13
N ILE A 29 -14.55 3.72 10.05
CA ILE A 29 -14.89 3.06 8.77
C ILE A 29 -16.19 3.64 8.18
N PHE A 30 -17.28 3.65 8.93
CA PHE A 30 -18.59 4.03 8.40
C PHE A 30 -18.72 5.53 8.14
N VAL A 31 -18.01 6.39 8.89
CA VAL A 31 -18.06 7.85 8.70
C VAL A 31 -17.00 8.32 7.72
N LEU A 32 -15.75 7.87 7.84
CA LEU A 32 -14.66 8.43 7.03
C LEU A 32 -14.60 7.82 5.63
N THR A 33 -15.11 6.60 5.39
CA THR A 33 -15.11 6.03 4.03
C THR A 33 -15.98 6.84 3.06
N PRO A 34 -17.26 7.17 3.38
CA PRO A 34 -18.06 8.03 2.51
C PRO A 34 -17.44 9.41 2.30
N VAL A 35 -16.95 10.04 3.38
CA VAL A 35 -16.31 11.36 3.30
C VAL A 35 -15.05 11.31 2.43
N SER A 36 -14.20 10.31 2.60
CA SER A 36 -13.00 10.13 1.76
C SER A 36 -13.32 9.91 0.30
N THR A 37 -14.38 9.14 0.03
CA THR A 37 -14.89 8.91 -1.32
C THR A 37 -15.39 10.22 -1.94
N MET A 38 -16.14 11.03 -1.17
CA MET A 38 -16.60 12.35 -1.61
C MET A 38 -15.44 13.32 -1.88
N VAL A 39 -14.42 13.35 -1.01
CA VAL A 39 -13.23 14.20 -1.21
C VAL A 39 -12.59 13.92 -2.57
N TYR A 40 -12.41 12.64 -2.92
CA TYR A 40 -11.89 12.26 -4.22
C TYR A 40 -12.79 12.76 -5.36
N PHE A 41 -14.09 12.48 -5.31
CA PHE A 41 -14.99 12.78 -6.43
C PHE A 41 -15.35 14.26 -6.59
N LEU A 42 -15.20 15.05 -5.54
CA LEU A 42 -15.53 16.47 -5.54
C LEU A 42 -14.31 17.37 -5.76
N THR A 43 -13.12 16.79 -5.92
CA THR A 43 -11.91 17.56 -6.21
C THR A 43 -11.62 17.64 -7.71
N ASP A 44 -11.06 18.77 -8.14
CA ASP A 44 -10.42 18.97 -9.44
C ASP A 44 -8.95 18.50 -9.46
N LYS A 45 -8.40 18.12 -8.29
CA LYS A 45 -7.03 17.63 -8.09
C LYS A 45 -7.03 16.22 -7.49
N PRO A 46 -7.54 15.20 -8.21
CA PRO A 46 -7.68 13.84 -7.69
C PRO A 46 -6.35 13.19 -7.32
N SER A 47 -5.22 13.62 -7.91
CA SER A 47 -3.89 13.14 -7.54
C SER A 47 -3.47 13.59 -6.14
N LEU A 48 -3.93 14.77 -5.69
CA LEU A 48 -3.66 15.33 -4.37
C LEU A 48 -4.70 14.78 -3.37
N TYR A 49 -5.97 15.12 -3.57
CA TYR A 49 -7.04 14.84 -2.61
C TYR A 49 -7.67 13.47 -2.87
N GLN A 50 -6.92 12.39 -2.59
CA GLN A 50 -7.42 11.02 -2.81
C GLN A 50 -8.35 10.49 -1.71
N SER A 51 -8.31 11.09 -0.52
CA SER A 51 -9.12 10.68 0.63
C SER A 51 -9.19 11.81 1.65
N LEU A 52 -10.05 11.66 2.67
CA LEU A 52 -9.98 12.52 3.84
C LEU A 52 -8.63 12.28 4.54
N MET A 53 -8.00 13.36 5.00
CA MET A 53 -6.70 13.28 5.66
C MET A 53 -6.84 13.67 7.11
N ILE A 54 -6.51 12.73 8.00
CA ILE A 54 -6.38 12.99 9.41
C ILE A 54 -5.02 12.41 9.84
N PRO A 55 -3.91 13.15 9.66
CA PRO A 55 -2.58 12.67 10.02
C PRO A 55 -2.54 12.05 11.42
N TYR A 56 -1.85 10.91 11.56
CA TYR A 56 -1.76 10.17 12.83
C TYR A 56 -1.28 11.05 13.99
N PHE A 57 -0.41 12.03 13.71
CA PHE A 57 0.02 13.04 14.68
C PHE A 57 -1.15 13.76 15.36
N PHE A 58 -2.18 14.16 14.61
CA PHE A 58 -3.35 14.84 15.16
C PHE A 58 -4.22 13.90 16.01
N ILE A 59 -4.28 12.62 15.65
CA ILE A 59 -5.00 11.61 16.43
C ILE A 59 -4.31 11.42 17.79
N ILE A 60 -2.98 11.34 17.78
CA ILE A 60 -2.19 11.19 19.01
C ILE A 60 -2.26 12.47 19.85
N LEU A 61 -2.18 13.64 19.24
CA LEU A 61 -2.38 14.93 19.91
C LEU A 61 -3.76 15.03 20.56
N LEU A 62 -4.82 14.63 19.85
CA LEU A 62 -6.18 14.59 20.38
C LEU A 62 -6.27 13.62 21.56
N ASN A 63 -5.65 12.43 21.46
CA ASN A 63 -5.60 11.46 22.54
C ASN A 63 -4.92 12.04 23.81
N GLU A 64 -3.85 12.82 23.64
CA GLU A 64 -3.19 13.52 24.74
C GLU A 64 -4.08 14.60 25.36
N ILE A 65 -4.74 15.43 24.55
CA ILE A 65 -5.67 16.46 25.03
C ILE A 65 -6.82 15.82 25.81
N VAL A 66 -7.44 14.79 25.25
CA VAL A 66 -8.52 14.02 25.88
C VAL A 66 -8.04 13.37 27.18
N GLY A 67 -6.82 12.83 27.19
CA GLY A 67 -6.22 12.24 28.39
C GLY A 67 -5.93 13.23 29.51
N ARG A 68 -5.64 14.50 29.17
CA ARG A 68 -5.48 15.59 30.15
C ARG A 68 -6.82 16.02 30.76
N ILE A 69 -7.90 15.95 29.99
CA ILE A 69 -9.26 16.21 30.48
C ILE A 69 -9.72 15.05 31.37
N ASN A 70 -9.53 13.81 30.90
CA ASN A 70 -9.89 12.61 31.64
C ASN A 70 -8.95 11.44 31.31
N LYS A 71 -8.15 11.02 32.30
CA LYS A 71 -7.21 9.88 32.17
C LYS A 71 -7.89 8.59 31.68
N ARG A 72 -9.19 8.38 31.95
CA ARG A 72 -9.94 7.19 31.50
C ARG A 72 -10.25 7.21 30.00
N TRP A 73 -10.30 8.38 29.38
CA TRP A 73 -10.58 8.53 27.96
C TRP A 73 -9.33 8.40 27.09
N LYS A 74 -8.13 8.53 27.68
CA LYS A 74 -6.86 8.27 27.00
C LYS A 74 -6.82 6.81 26.52
N LEU A 75 -6.58 6.63 25.23
CA LEU A 75 -6.28 5.35 24.62
C LEU A 75 -4.85 4.94 24.97
N THR A 76 -4.64 3.65 25.20
CA THR A 76 -3.32 3.06 25.42
C THR A 76 -2.52 2.99 24.11
N PRO A 77 -1.19 2.79 24.14
CA PRO A 77 -0.40 2.57 22.93
C PRO A 77 -0.96 1.44 22.04
N GLN A 78 -1.37 0.33 22.66
CA GLN A 78 -1.92 -0.83 21.94
C GLN A 78 -3.25 -0.50 21.27
N GLU A 79 -4.09 0.30 21.94
CA GLU A 79 -5.37 0.75 21.39
C GLU A 79 -5.19 1.76 20.26
N LEU A 80 -4.23 2.68 20.38
CA LEU A 80 -3.85 3.59 19.29
C LEU A 80 -3.35 2.80 18.07
N ALA A 81 -2.45 1.83 18.28
CA ALA A 81 -1.94 1.00 17.20
C ALA A 81 -3.07 0.29 16.43
N ILE A 82 -4.07 -0.26 17.14
CA ILE A 82 -5.25 -0.88 16.51
C ILE A 82 -6.15 0.16 15.84
N LEU A 83 -6.38 1.32 16.46
CA LEU A 83 -7.23 2.39 15.90
C LEU A 83 -6.65 2.98 14.61
N LEU A 84 -5.32 2.98 14.42
CA LEU A 84 -4.72 3.50 13.19
C LEU A 84 -4.89 2.57 11.97
N LEU A 85 -5.19 1.28 12.17
CA LEU A 85 -5.43 0.33 11.07
C LEU A 85 -6.59 0.73 10.15
N PRO A 86 -7.80 1.08 10.65
CA PRO A 86 -8.87 1.57 9.78
C PRO A 86 -8.51 2.88 9.07
N PHE A 87 -7.74 3.78 9.70
CA PHE A 87 -7.26 4.98 9.01
C PHE A 87 -6.34 4.61 7.84
N PHE A 88 -5.37 3.72 8.06
CA PHE A 88 -4.51 3.22 7.00
C PHE A 88 -5.30 2.59 5.85
N ALA A 89 -6.33 1.80 6.15
CA ALA A 89 -7.16 1.16 5.12
C ALA A 89 -7.96 2.19 4.28
N ILE A 90 -8.52 3.22 4.92
CA ILE A 90 -9.36 4.22 4.27
C ILE A 90 -8.53 5.26 3.49
N ILE A 91 -7.43 5.72 4.11
CA ILE A 91 -6.58 6.80 3.61
C ILE A 91 -5.52 6.26 2.64
N GLY A 92 -5.03 5.05 2.89
CA GLY A 92 -4.10 4.32 2.03
C GLY A 92 -2.64 4.39 2.49
N LYS A 93 -1.73 3.93 1.62
CA LYS A 93 -0.34 3.62 2.00
C LYS A 93 0.47 4.82 2.49
N ALA A 94 0.17 6.02 1.99
CA ALA A 94 0.84 7.25 2.42
C ALA A 94 0.42 7.74 3.82
N TYR A 95 -0.55 7.09 4.43
CA TYR A 95 -1.01 7.45 5.75
C TYR A 95 0.07 7.27 6.83
N LEU A 96 0.78 6.15 6.84
CA LEU A 96 1.73 5.82 7.91
C LEU A 96 2.93 6.78 8.00
N PRO A 97 3.60 7.15 6.89
CA PRO A 97 4.74 8.05 6.98
C PRO A 97 4.35 9.52 7.05
N ILE A 98 3.36 9.96 6.26
CA ILE A 98 3.06 11.39 6.07
C ILE A 98 1.64 11.81 6.42
N GLY A 99 0.77 10.87 6.83
CA GLY A 99 -0.62 11.18 7.18
C GLY A 99 -1.49 11.59 5.98
N ALA A 100 -1.01 11.34 4.75
CA ALA A 100 -1.66 11.76 3.53
C ALA A 100 -2.47 10.65 2.85
N GLY A 101 -3.46 11.06 2.07
CA GLY A 101 -4.30 10.18 1.26
C GLY A 101 -3.59 9.72 -0.01
N PHE A 102 -3.39 8.40 -0.15
CA PHE A 102 -2.87 7.81 -1.37
C PHE A 102 -3.19 6.32 -1.43
N GLU A 103 -3.95 5.88 -2.44
CA GLU A 103 -4.30 4.45 -2.65
C GLU A 103 -5.17 3.81 -1.54
N GLY A 104 -5.99 4.60 -0.86
CA GLY A 104 -6.99 4.11 0.08
C GLY A 104 -8.27 3.55 -0.59
N PHE A 105 -9.23 3.13 0.23
CA PHE A 105 -10.51 2.57 -0.24
C PHE A 105 -11.29 3.47 -1.21
N GLY A 106 -11.13 4.78 -1.16
CA GLY A 106 -11.73 5.71 -2.14
C GLY A 106 -11.28 5.41 -3.58
N ARG A 107 -10.00 5.10 -3.78
CA ARG A 107 -9.42 4.83 -5.12
C ARG A 107 -9.88 3.49 -5.70
N PHE A 108 -10.18 2.51 -4.83
CA PHE A 108 -10.72 1.21 -5.24
C PHE A 108 -12.05 1.35 -6.01
N GLN A 109 -12.92 2.27 -5.58
CA GLN A 109 -14.20 2.52 -6.25
C GLN A 109 -14.01 3.01 -7.70
N ILE A 110 -12.92 3.70 -7.98
CA ILE A 110 -12.64 4.24 -9.32
C ILE A 110 -12.09 3.18 -10.23
N ASN A 111 -11.04 2.51 -9.76
CA ASN A 111 -10.35 1.49 -10.53
C ASN A 111 -11.25 0.28 -10.83
N THR A 112 -12.29 0.06 -10.02
CA THR A 112 -13.21 -1.07 -10.19
C THR A 112 -14.59 -0.63 -10.68
N VAL A 113 -15.34 0.13 -9.86
CA VAL A 113 -16.76 0.41 -10.13
C VAL A 113 -16.92 1.41 -11.27
N HIS A 114 -16.15 2.49 -11.29
CA HIS A 114 -16.29 3.53 -12.33
C HIS A 114 -15.87 3.03 -13.71
N PHE A 115 -14.79 2.24 -13.76
CA PHE A 115 -14.40 1.56 -14.99
C PHE A 115 -15.55 0.71 -15.55
N LEU A 116 -16.24 -0.07 -14.71
CA LEU A 116 -17.36 -0.90 -15.15
C LEU A 116 -18.57 -0.06 -15.58
N ILE A 117 -18.89 1.04 -14.89
CA ILE A 117 -19.93 2.00 -15.33
C ILE A 117 -19.56 2.55 -16.71
N TYR A 118 -18.33 3.02 -16.90
CA TYR A 118 -17.87 3.56 -18.18
C TYR A 118 -17.94 2.51 -19.28
N ALA A 119 -17.35 1.33 -19.06
CA ALA A 119 -17.28 0.24 -20.02
C ALA A 119 -18.67 -0.27 -20.43
N THR A 120 -19.63 -0.33 -19.49
CA THR A 120 -21.00 -0.79 -19.78
C THR A 120 -21.92 0.27 -20.38
N ASN A 121 -21.46 1.51 -20.57
CA ASN A 121 -22.23 2.60 -21.17
C ASN A 121 -21.58 3.22 -22.41
N ASN A 122 -20.34 2.84 -22.77
CA ASN A 122 -19.60 3.45 -23.88
C ASN A 122 -19.11 2.41 -24.91
N MET A 123 -19.28 2.73 -26.20
CA MET A 123 -18.68 1.96 -27.29
C MET A 123 -17.16 2.18 -27.36
N PRO A 124 -16.37 1.19 -27.82
CA PRO A 124 -16.79 -0.13 -28.32
C PRO A 124 -16.89 -1.21 -27.22
N MET A 125 -16.64 -0.88 -25.95
CA MET A 125 -16.57 -1.85 -24.86
C MET A 125 -17.95 -2.37 -24.43
N MET A 126 -18.98 -1.54 -24.54
CA MET A 126 -20.32 -1.82 -24.03
C MET A 126 -20.87 -3.20 -24.42
N PRO A 127 -20.84 -3.65 -25.68
CA PRO A 127 -21.38 -4.96 -26.06
C PRO A 127 -20.65 -6.09 -25.34
N VAL A 128 -19.32 -6.01 -25.29
CA VAL A 128 -18.46 -7.03 -24.67
C VAL A 128 -18.70 -7.13 -23.17
N PHE A 129 -18.68 -6.00 -22.45
CA PHE A 129 -18.87 -6.01 -21.00
C PHE A 129 -20.30 -6.35 -20.59
N ARG A 130 -21.30 -5.88 -21.34
CA ARG A 130 -22.70 -6.25 -21.10
C ARG A 130 -22.99 -7.70 -21.41
N GLU A 131 -22.20 -8.37 -22.24
CA GLU A 131 -22.29 -9.81 -22.45
C GLU A 131 -21.60 -10.56 -21.31
N LEU A 132 -20.32 -10.28 -21.07
CA LEU A 132 -19.45 -11.08 -20.20
C LEU A 132 -19.74 -10.95 -18.70
N LEU A 133 -20.25 -9.82 -18.21
CA LEU A 133 -20.45 -9.61 -16.77
C LEU A 133 -21.74 -10.28 -16.27
N PRO A 134 -21.71 -11.31 -15.41
CA PRO A 134 -22.92 -11.93 -14.87
C PRO A 134 -23.78 -10.94 -14.06
N PRO A 135 -25.11 -11.14 -13.97
CA PRO A 135 -26.04 -10.23 -13.28
C PRO A 135 -25.76 -10.08 -11.77
N TYR A 136 -25.10 -11.06 -11.15
CA TYR A 136 -24.69 -10.98 -9.74
C TYR A 136 -23.37 -10.23 -9.54
N ILE A 137 -22.58 -10.00 -10.60
CA ILE A 137 -21.37 -9.16 -10.57
C ILE A 137 -21.73 -7.72 -10.92
N TRP A 138 -22.64 -7.54 -11.88
CA TRP A 138 -23.02 -6.22 -12.39
C TRP A 138 -24.48 -6.18 -12.84
N PRO A 139 -25.25 -5.13 -12.54
CA PRO A 139 -26.64 -5.03 -13.01
C PRO A 139 -26.73 -5.09 -14.54
N LYS A 140 -27.76 -5.78 -15.05
CA LYS A 140 -28.03 -5.87 -16.50
C LYS A 140 -29.09 -4.88 -16.97
N ASP A 141 -29.93 -4.36 -16.07
CA ASP A 141 -31.01 -3.43 -16.41
C ASP A 141 -30.42 -2.11 -16.96
N PRO A 142 -30.68 -1.76 -18.24
CA PRO A 142 -30.16 -0.54 -18.83
C PRO A 142 -30.56 0.73 -18.07
N ARG A 143 -31.74 0.77 -17.43
CA ARG A 143 -32.19 1.94 -16.66
C ARG A 143 -31.36 2.15 -15.41
N VAL A 144 -31.00 1.06 -14.73
CA VAL A 144 -30.13 1.09 -13.54
C VAL A 144 -28.73 1.57 -13.91
N LEU A 145 -28.20 1.08 -15.04
CA LEU A 145 -26.89 1.47 -15.55
C LEU A 145 -26.86 2.92 -16.04
N GLU A 146 -27.94 3.38 -16.66
CA GLU A 146 -28.08 4.75 -17.14
C GLU A 146 -28.05 5.74 -15.96
N ILE A 147 -28.82 5.48 -14.90
CA ILE A 147 -28.83 6.32 -13.68
C ILE A 147 -27.42 6.39 -13.06
N ALA A 148 -26.70 5.27 -13.03
CA ALA A 148 -25.32 5.25 -12.53
C ALA A 148 -24.34 6.02 -13.43
N TRP A 149 -24.58 6.05 -14.74
CA TRP A 149 -23.75 6.77 -15.70
C TRP A 149 -23.98 8.28 -15.68
N ARG A 150 -25.23 8.73 -15.80
CA ARG A 150 -25.56 10.16 -15.91
C ARG A 150 -25.75 10.84 -14.56
N GLY A 151 -25.75 10.08 -13.47
CA GLY A 151 -26.14 10.55 -12.15
C GLY A 151 -27.67 10.60 -11.97
N LYS A 152 -28.08 10.57 -10.71
CA LYS A 152 -29.50 10.59 -10.32
C LYS A 152 -30.09 12.00 -10.52
N LEU A 153 -31.20 12.10 -11.26
CA LEU A 153 -31.99 13.33 -11.36
C LEU A 153 -32.98 13.47 -10.18
N PRO A 154 -33.49 14.69 -9.90
CA PRO A 154 -34.52 14.90 -8.90
C PRO A 154 -35.75 14.00 -9.15
N GLY A 155 -36.22 13.32 -8.11
CA GLY A 155 -37.36 12.39 -8.20
C GLY A 155 -37.00 10.95 -8.59
N GLU A 156 -35.80 10.69 -9.12
CA GLU A 156 -35.36 9.33 -9.40
C GLU A 156 -34.91 8.59 -8.13
N VAL A 157 -35.09 7.27 -8.11
CA VAL A 157 -34.68 6.43 -6.98
C VAL A 157 -33.61 5.46 -7.46
N VAL A 158 -32.51 5.36 -6.71
CA VAL A 158 -31.49 4.34 -6.94
C VAL A 158 -32.08 2.99 -6.53
N ASN A 159 -32.20 2.06 -7.47
CA ASN A 159 -32.66 0.71 -7.19
C ASN A 159 -31.55 -0.10 -6.52
N TRP A 160 -31.38 0.06 -5.20
CA TRP A 160 -30.38 -0.67 -4.42
C TRP A 160 -30.57 -2.19 -4.47
N GLY A 161 -31.81 -2.67 -4.68
CA GLY A 161 -32.09 -4.09 -4.88
C GLY A 161 -31.39 -4.67 -6.11
N ALA A 162 -31.35 -3.91 -7.21
CA ALA A 162 -30.62 -4.30 -8.43
C ALA A 162 -29.10 -4.32 -8.22
N TRP A 163 -28.58 -3.49 -7.32
CA TRP A 163 -27.14 -3.42 -6.98
C TRP A 163 -26.70 -4.43 -5.92
N ALA A 164 -27.63 -5.04 -5.17
CA ALA A 164 -27.32 -5.89 -4.03
C ALA A 164 -26.33 -7.02 -4.39
N GLY A 165 -26.54 -7.70 -5.53
CA GLY A 165 -25.61 -8.73 -6.01
C GLY A 165 -24.20 -8.20 -6.23
N ALA A 166 -24.07 -7.11 -7.00
CA ALA A 166 -22.78 -6.48 -7.29
C ALA A 166 -22.06 -6.00 -6.02
N ILE A 167 -22.80 -5.40 -5.08
CA ILE A 167 -22.27 -4.98 -3.77
C ILE A 167 -21.74 -6.21 -3.04
N THR A 168 -22.54 -7.27 -2.88
CA THR A 168 -22.11 -8.50 -2.21
C THR A 168 -20.87 -9.11 -2.88
N PHE A 169 -20.83 -9.16 -4.22
CA PHE A 169 -19.66 -9.64 -4.96
C PHE A 169 -18.40 -8.81 -4.68
N ILE A 170 -18.50 -7.48 -4.71
CA ILE A 170 -17.36 -6.58 -4.45
C ILE A 170 -16.84 -6.74 -3.02
N TRP A 171 -17.75 -6.86 -2.04
CA TRP A 171 -17.39 -7.09 -0.65
C TRP A 171 -16.72 -8.45 -0.45
N LEU A 172 -17.31 -9.53 -0.97
CA LEU A 172 -16.74 -10.87 -0.86
C LEU A 172 -15.40 -11.00 -1.58
N SER A 173 -15.27 -10.43 -2.78
CA SER A 173 -14.00 -10.41 -3.50
C SER A 173 -12.93 -9.68 -2.70
N SER A 174 -13.24 -8.50 -2.16
CA SER A 174 -12.34 -7.74 -1.27
C SER A 174 -11.92 -8.55 -0.04
N LEU A 175 -12.83 -9.29 0.57
CA LEU A 175 -12.54 -10.17 1.70
C LEU A 175 -11.60 -11.32 1.32
N THR A 176 -11.73 -11.91 0.13
CA THR A 176 -10.81 -12.97 -0.32
C THR A 176 -9.36 -12.48 -0.34
N TRP A 177 -9.14 -11.24 -0.80
CA TRP A 177 -7.81 -10.63 -0.84
C TRP A 177 -7.31 -10.26 0.56
N LEU A 178 -8.14 -9.61 1.36
CA LEU A 178 -7.75 -9.06 2.66
C LEU A 178 -7.47 -10.13 3.70
N LEU A 179 -8.36 -11.13 3.84
CA LEU A 179 -8.18 -12.20 4.82
C LEU A 179 -6.89 -12.97 4.56
N PHE A 180 -6.60 -13.24 3.30
CA PHE A 180 -5.38 -13.94 2.91
C PHE A 180 -4.12 -13.18 3.36
N VAL A 181 -4.08 -11.87 3.14
CA VAL A 181 -2.96 -11.01 3.58
C VAL A 181 -2.82 -10.99 5.09
N VAL A 182 -3.92 -10.87 5.84
CA VAL A 182 -3.90 -10.86 7.32
C VAL A 182 -3.22 -12.11 7.85
N PHE A 183 -3.59 -13.30 7.34
CA PHE A 183 -2.99 -14.55 7.82
C PHE A 183 -1.56 -14.76 7.33
N ILE A 184 -1.16 -14.22 6.17
CA ILE A 184 0.25 -14.19 5.75
C ILE A 184 1.07 -13.34 6.72
N VAL A 185 0.62 -12.11 7.00
CA VAL A 185 1.34 -11.17 7.87
C VAL A 185 1.51 -11.75 9.26
N PHE A 186 0.42 -12.16 9.91
CA PHE A 186 0.50 -12.61 11.30
C PHE A 186 0.96 -14.07 11.46
N GLY A 187 0.75 -14.93 10.45
CA GLY A 187 1.17 -16.33 10.51
C GLY A 187 2.60 -16.57 10.04
N LEU A 188 3.00 -15.93 8.94
CA LEU A 188 4.21 -16.27 8.21
C LEU A 188 5.30 -15.20 8.33
N ILE A 189 5.06 -13.98 7.88
CA ILE A 189 6.14 -13.00 7.67
C ILE A 189 6.35 -12.02 8.82
N GLY A 190 5.33 -11.69 9.61
CA GLY A 190 5.38 -10.63 10.62
C GLY A 190 6.41 -10.92 11.70
N TYR A 191 6.29 -12.07 12.38
CA TYR A 191 7.28 -12.50 13.39
C TYR A 191 8.68 -12.69 12.77
N GLN A 192 8.74 -13.31 11.59
CA GLN A 192 9.99 -13.56 10.88
C GLN A 192 10.74 -12.25 10.58
N TRP A 193 10.04 -11.22 10.12
CA TRP A 193 10.66 -9.96 9.74
C TRP A 193 10.89 -9.01 10.91
N ALA A 194 9.99 -8.98 11.90
CA ALA A 194 10.13 -8.11 13.07
C ALA A 194 11.15 -8.67 14.08
N GLU A 195 11.08 -9.96 14.42
CA GLU A 195 11.84 -10.53 15.53
C GLU A 195 13.13 -11.23 15.08
N VAL A 196 13.06 -11.99 13.98
CA VAL A 196 14.19 -12.81 13.50
C VAL A 196 15.13 -11.99 12.61
N GLU A 197 14.60 -11.37 11.57
CA GLU A 197 15.39 -10.58 10.62
C GLU A 197 15.56 -9.12 11.03
N ARG A 198 14.67 -8.60 11.89
CA ARG A 198 14.69 -7.23 12.42
C ARG A 198 14.79 -6.17 11.32
N LEU A 199 13.92 -6.30 10.32
CA LEU A 199 13.83 -5.32 9.24
C LEU A 199 13.49 -3.94 9.82
N THR A 200 13.89 -2.89 9.11
CA THR A 200 13.85 -1.51 9.64
C THR A 200 12.44 -0.93 9.68
N PHE A 201 11.56 -1.32 8.75
CA PHE A 201 10.21 -0.78 8.59
C PHE A 201 10.18 0.77 8.62
N PRO A 202 10.91 1.45 7.72
CA PRO A 202 11.14 2.90 7.80
C PRO A 202 9.83 3.71 7.84
N MET A 203 8.77 3.25 7.18
CA MET A 203 7.45 3.88 7.21
C MET A 203 6.76 3.85 8.58
N ALA A 204 7.02 2.83 9.39
CA ALA A 204 6.38 2.65 10.68
C ALA A 204 7.09 3.43 11.80
N ILE A 205 8.37 3.79 11.60
CA ILE A 205 9.19 4.47 12.61
C ILE A 205 8.54 5.77 13.11
N PRO A 206 8.10 6.72 12.24
CA PRO A 206 7.50 7.96 12.71
C PRO A 206 6.24 7.73 13.57
N THR A 207 5.35 6.84 13.12
CA THR A 207 4.11 6.53 13.83
C THR A 207 4.38 5.82 15.17
N THR A 208 5.24 4.80 15.17
CA THR A 208 5.56 4.02 16.39
C THR A 208 6.31 4.84 17.42
N TYR A 209 7.26 5.70 17.01
CA TYR A 209 7.97 6.62 17.90
C TYR A 209 7.01 7.56 18.64
N ILE A 210 6.07 8.20 17.93
CA ILE A 210 5.14 9.14 18.57
C ILE A 210 4.16 8.41 19.49
N ILE A 211 3.69 7.20 19.13
CA ILE A 211 2.84 6.38 20.01
C ILE A 211 3.58 5.98 21.30
N ALA A 212 4.84 5.55 21.17
CA ALA A 212 5.66 5.18 22.32
C ALA A 212 5.86 6.39 23.23
N ARG A 213 6.32 7.50 22.65
CA ARG A 213 6.61 8.73 23.38
C ARG A 213 5.37 9.36 24.02
N SER A 214 4.19 9.25 23.39
CA SER A 214 2.94 9.73 23.97
C SER A 214 2.52 8.96 25.23
N SER A 215 3.05 7.75 25.38
CA SER A 215 2.60 6.78 26.37
C SER A 215 3.58 6.59 27.53
N GLU A 216 4.69 7.31 27.53
CA GLU A 216 5.68 7.26 28.61
C GLU A 216 5.18 8.03 29.84
N GLY A 217 4.92 7.30 30.93
CA GLY A 217 4.55 7.86 32.22
C GLY A 217 3.15 8.49 32.29
N GLU A 218 2.88 9.22 33.39
CA GLU A 218 1.59 9.90 33.57
C GLU A 218 1.42 11.16 32.72
N ARG A 219 2.53 11.80 32.35
CA ARG A 219 2.57 12.98 31.50
C ARG A 219 3.44 12.67 30.31
N SER A 220 2.87 12.78 29.12
CA SER A 220 3.58 12.54 27.86
C SER A 220 4.80 13.45 27.74
N PRO A 221 6.02 12.89 27.58
CA PRO A 221 7.22 13.66 27.30
C PRO A 221 7.16 14.46 26.00
N LEU A 222 6.19 14.19 25.09
CA LEU A 222 5.99 14.97 23.87
C LEU A 222 5.82 16.47 24.13
N PHE A 223 5.43 16.89 25.34
CA PHE A 223 5.29 18.30 25.70
C PHE A 223 6.23 18.73 26.83
N ASP A 224 7.16 17.87 27.24
CA ASP A 224 8.19 18.26 28.19
C ASP A 224 9.38 18.88 27.45
N PHE A 225 9.28 20.18 27.21
CA PHE A 225 10.34 20.97 26.58
C PHE A 225 11.59 21.13 27.46
N LYS A 226 11.73 20.45 28.61
CA LYS A 226 13.02 20.37 29.32
C LYS A 226 13.94 19.34 28.69
N GLU A 227 13.36 18.29 28.12
CA GLU A 227 14.10 17.19 27.51
C GLU A 227 14.68 17.60 26.15
N SER A 228 15.96 17.30 25.93
CA SER A 228 16.67 17.65 24.70
C SER A 228 16.07 16.98 23.47
N GLU A 229 15.64 15.72 23.61
CA GLU A 229 15.00 14.95 22.54
C GLU A 229 13.65 15.56 22.13
N THR A 230 12.80 15.93 23.09
CA THR A 230 11.53 16.62 22.80
C THR A 230 11.75 17.97 22.14
N LYS A 231 12.75 18.76 22.57
CA LYS A 231 13.11 20.00 21.87
C LYS A 231 13.54 19.73 20.44
N ALA A 232 14.41 18.75 20.22
CA ALA A 232 14.88 18.37 18.89
C ALA A 232 13.71 17.92 17.99
N PHE A 233 12.78 17.13 18.53
CA PHE A 233 11.55 16.73 17.84
C PHE A 233 10.75 17.95 17.37
N TRP A 234 10.45 18.91 18.24
CA TRP A 234 9.66 20.08 17.86
C TRP A 234 10.39 21.04 16.92
N ILE A 235 11.70 21.19 17.08
CA ILE A 235 12.52 21.94 16.10
C ILE A 235 12.42 21.27 14.74
N ALA A 236 12.67 19.96 14.66
CA ALA A 236 12.56 19.18 13.43
C ALA A 236 11.14 19.21 12.83
N PHE A 237 10.10 19.17 13.68
CA PHE A 237 8.71 19.30 13.25
C PHE A 237 8.44 20.65 12.61
N ILE A 238 8.88 21.76 13.21
CA ILE A 238 8.72 23.11 12.66
C ILE A 238 9.51 23.26 11.35
N VAL A 239 10.76 22.78 11.33
CA VAL A 239 11.58 22.79 10.12
C VAL A 239 10.91 21.98 9.01
N GLY A 240 10.41 20.78 9.32
CA GLY A 240 9.67 19.93 8.39
C GLY A 240 8.37 20.57 7.90
N LEU A 241 7.63 21.27 8.76
CA LEU A 241 6.42 22.02 8.40
C LEU A 241 6.75 23.15 7.41
N ILE A 242 7.86 23.87 7.60
CA ILE A 242 8.28 24.94 6.69
C ILE A 242 8.74 24.38 5.35
N ILE A 243 9.62 23.37 5.37
CA ILE A 243 10.22 22.79 4.17
C ILE A 243 9.16 22.01 3.36
N GLY A 244 8.35 21.18 4.02
CA GLY A 244 7.30 20.39 3.39
C GLY A 244 6.02 21.18 3.09
N GLY A 245 5.74 22.24 3.86
CA GLY A 245 4.58 23.11 3.65
C GLY A 245 4.69 23.93 2.37
N ALA A 246 5.88 24.41 2.01
CA ALA A 246 6.09 25.22 0.81
C ALA A 246 5.63 24.54 -0.50
N PRO A 247 6.04 23.30 -0.84
CA PRO A 247 5.56 22.64 -2.07
C PRO A 247 4.10 22.23 -1.98
N ILE A 248 3.58 21.88 -0.79
CA ILE A 248 2.13 21.61 -0.63
C ILE A 248 1.32 22.88 -0.88
N LEU A 249 1.76 24.03 -0.34
CA LEU A 249 1.12 25.32 -0.59
C LEU A 249 1.17 25.69 -2.08
N ALA A 250 2.26 25.37 -2.77
CA ALA A 250 2.35 25.55 -4.22
C ALA A 250 1.38 24.67 -5.01
N GLU A 251 1.18 23.44 -4.56
CA GLU A 251 0.21 22.53 -5.19
C GLU A 251 -1.23 22.98 -4.96
N VAL A 252 -1.55 23.54 -3.78
CA VAL A 252 -2.90 24.01 -3.44
C VAL A 252 -3.20 25.39 -4.01
N ILE A 253 -2.25 26.32 -3.92
CA ILE A 253 -2.39 27.74 -4.28
C ILE A 253 -1.79 27.96 -5.68
N PRO A 254 -2.62 28.13 -6.73
CA PRO A 254 -2.12 28.25 -8.11
C PRO A 254 -1.15 29.42 -8.33
N ALA A 255 -1.21 30.45 -7.47
CA ALA A 255 -0.36 31.64 -7.55
C ALA A 255 1.08 31.41 -7.09
N ILE A 256 1.40 30.25 -6.50
CA ILE A 256 2.74 29.93 -6.00
C ILE A 256 3.32 28.81 -6.88
N PRO A 257 4.03 29.13 -7.97
CA PRO A 257 4.56 28.11 -8.89
C PRO A 257 5.87 27.52 -8.37
N VAL A 258 5.84 26.81 -7.23
CA VAL A 258 7.05 26.10 -6.74
C VAL A 258 7.16 24.77 -7.49
N GLY A 259 8.04 24.74 -8.48
CA GLY A 259 8.66 23.51 -8.98
C GLY A 259 7.72 22.46 -9.58
N GLY A 260 6.49 22.80 -9.95
CA GLY A 260 5.53 21.83 -10.49
C GLY A 260 5.11 20.76 -9.49
N ALA A 261 5.08 21.10 -8.20
CA ALA A 261 4.73 20.17 -7.12
C ALA A 261 3.38 19.47 -7.38
N PHE A 262 3.34 18.16 -7.20
CA PHE A 262 2.14 17.33 -7.30
C PHE A 262 2.17 16.20 -6.25
N GLN A 263 1.04 15.53 -6.01
CA GLN A 263 0.98 14.33 -5.14
C GLN A 263 1.61 14.52 -3.74
N TRP A 264 1.31 15.63 -3.07
CA TRP A 264 1.85 15.95 -1.74
C TRP A 264 3.32 16.39 -1.75
N GLY A 265 3.66 17.22 -2.73
CA GLY A 265 4.97 17.87 -2.79
C GLY A 265 6.07 17.08 -3.49
N GLU A 266 5.69 16.14 -4.37
CA GLU A 266 6.59 15.57 -5.37
C GLU A 266 6.99 16.65 -6.37
N MET A 267 8.28 16.94 -6.48
CA MET A 267 8.79 17.96 -7.40
C MET A 267 9.57 17.30 -8.54
N PRO A 268 9.07 17.31 -9.78
CA PRO A 268 9.82 16.82 -10.92
C PRO A 268 11.06 17.70 -11.13
N MET A 269 12.20 17.05 -11.33
CA MET A 269 13.49 17.69 -11.57
C MET A 269 14.12 17.10 -12.81
N ASP A 270 14.55 17.98 -13.70
CA ASP A 270 15.21 17.59 -14.94
C ASP A 270 16.67 18.03 -14.92
N PHE A 271 17.54 17.12 -15.32
CA PHE A 271 18.98 17.29 -15.29
C PHE A 271 19.57 17.13 -16.70
N PRO A 272 19.21 17.99 -17.67
CA PRO A 272 19.60 17.81 -19.07
C PRO A 272 21.13 17.72 -19.30
N PHE A 273 21.93 18.26 -18.37
CA PHE A 273 23.38 18.09 -18.37
C PHE A 273 23.84 16.63 -18.31
N ILE A 274 23.03 15.73 -17.75
CA ILE A 274 23.30 14.29 -17.69
C ILE A 274 23.30 13.72 -19.12
N SER A 275 22.27 13.97 -19.91
CA SER A 275 22.24 13.51 -21.31
C SER A 275 23.29 14.22 -22.17
N ALA A 276 23.66 15.46 -21.84
CA ALA A 276 24.79 16.13 -22.49
C ALA A 276 26.14 15.43 -22.20
N ALA A 277 26.35 14.96 -20.97
CA ALA A 277 27.58 14.27 -20.56
C ALA A 277 27.62 12.80 -21.02
N PHE A 278 26.52 12.08 -20.85
CA PHE A 278 26.45 10.64 -21.04
C PHE A 278 25.88 10.22 -22.40
N GLY A 279 25.18 11.10 -23.11
CA GLY A 279 24.63 10.85 -24.45
C GLY A 279 23.10 10.78 -24.55
N PRO A 280 22.58 10.69 -25.79
CA PRO A 280 21.15 10.56 -26.02
C PRO A 280 20.60 9.29 -25.37
N GLY A 281 19.41 9.41 -24.79
CA GLY A 281 18.76 8.32 -24.05
C GLY A 281 19.18 8.18 -22.58
N ALA A 282 20.16 8.96 -22.09
CA ALA A 282 20.51 8.93 -20.67
C ALA A 282 19.35 9.45 -19.82
N HIS A 283 18.99 8.69 -18.78
CA HIS A 283 17.91 9.09 -17.89
C HIS A 283 18.29 10.31 -17.07
N HIS A 284 17.56 11.41 -17.26
CA HIS A 284 17.86 12.68 -16.60
C HIS A 284 16.72 13.27 -15.78
N HIS A 285 15.64 12.52 -15.61
CA HIS A 285 14.49 12.94 -14.84
C HIS A 285 14.55 12.32 -13.44
N ALA A 286 14.18 13.09 -12.43
CA ALA A 286 14.00 12.60 -11.08
C ALA A 286 12.78 13.26 -10.46
N VAL A 287 12.26 12.66 -9.40
CA VAL A 287 11.21 13.26 -8.59
C VAL A 287 11.79 13.47 -7.20
N PHE A 288 11.92 14.73 -6.77
CA PHE A 288 12.31 15.04 -5.41
C PHE A 288 11.10 14.99 -4.51
N ILE A 289 11.16 14.08 -3.54
CA ILE A 289 10.10 13.88 -2.57
C ILE A 289 10.69 14.17 -1.20
N ILE A 290 10.32 15.30 -0.60
CA ILE A 290 10.96 15.83 0.62
C ILE A 290 10.89 14.80 1.76
N HIS A 291 9.71 14.20 1.95
CA HIS A 291 9.51 13.21 3.00
C HIS A 291 10.26 11.91 2.70
N GLN A 292 10.40 11.52 1.43
CA GLN A 292 11.22 10.37 1.03
C GLN A 292 12.69 10.61 1.35
N ALA A 293 13.22 11.81 1.09
CA ALA A 293 14.60 12.15 1.45
C ALA A 293 14.87 11.96 2.96
N MET A 294 13.89 12.31 3.81
CA MET A 294 13.98 12.09 5.25
C MET A 294 13.87 10.60 5.63
N LEU A 295 12.94 9.86 5.02
CA LEU A 295 12.79 8.42 5.26
C LEU A 295 13.99 7.63 4.75
N PHE A 296 14.67 8.09 3.70
CA PHE A 296 15.86 7.46 3.15
C PHE A 296 17.06 7.56 4.10
N LEU A 297 17.04 8.45 5.10
CA LEU A 297 18.01 8.44 6.19
C LEU A 297 17.86 7.19 7.10
N LEU A 298 16.70 6.54 7.06
CA LEU A 298 16.38 5.33 7.82
C LEU A 298 16.53 4.06 6.98
N VAL A 299 16.69 4.18 5.66
CA VAL A 299 16.81 3.04 4.75
C VAL A 299 18.23 2.46 4.86
N PRO A 300 18.40 1.12 4.87
CA PRO A 300 19.71 0.49 4.84
C PRO A 300 20.60 0.98 3.67
N PHE A 301 21.88 1.21 3.95
CA PHE A 301 22.82 1.75 2.97
C PHE A 301 22.99 0.87 1.73
N ASP A 302 22.94 -0.44 1.89
CA ASP A 302 23.01 -1.42 0.81
C ASP A 302 21.81 -1.30 -0.15
N VAL A 303 20.61 -1.06 0.38
CA VAL A 303 19.40 -0.79 -0.42
C VAL A 303 19.56 0.51 -1.22
N LEU A 304 20.01 1.59 -0.57
CA LEU A 304 20.26 2.88 -1.23
C LEU A 304 21.31 2.77 -2.34
N TRP A 305 22.44 2.12 -2.05
CA TRP A 305 23.51 1.90 -3.02
C TRP A 305 23.06 1.02 -4.17
N THR A 306 22.23 0.00 -3.91
CA THR A 306 21.66 -0.83 -4.97
C THR A 306 20.81 0.01 -5.92
N GLY A 307 19.93 0.88 -5.41
CA GLY A 307 19.15 1.81 -6.23
C GLY A 307 20.02 2.74 -7.08
N PHE A 308 21.06 3.33 -6.46
CA PHE A 308 22.01 4.20 -7.16
C PHE A 308 22.78 3.44 -8.27
N LEU A 309 23.34 2.27 -7.96
CA LEU A 309 24.10 1.47 -8.92
C LEU A 309 23.24 1.01 -10.10
N ILE A 310 21.99 0.61 -9.85
CA ILE A 310 21.04 0.24 -10.91
C ILE A 310 20.76 1.44 -11.82
N TRP A 311 20.58 2.64 -11.25
CA TRP A 311 20.43 3.85 -12.06
C TRP A 311 21.68 4.18 -12.88
N VAL A 312 22.89 4.04 -12.32
CA VAL A 312 24.14 4.23 -13.07
C VAL A 312 24.25 3.23 -14.22
N ILE A 313 24.06 1.94 -13.93
CA ILE A 313 24.21 0.86 -14.93
C ILE A 313 23.17 1.01 -16.05
N PHE A 314 21.90 1.16 -15.71
CA PHE A 314 20.84 1.17 -16.73
C PHE A 314 20.58 2.56 -17.31
N GLY A 315 20.47 3.57 -16.45
CA GLY A 315 20.14 4.94 -16.83
C GLY A 315 21.29 5.69 -17.51
N LEU A 316 22.54 5.49 -17.07
CA LEU A 316 23.70 6.24 -17.57
C LEU A 316 24.60 5.47 -18.52
N ILE A 317 24.61 4.13 -18.46
CA ILE A 317 25.50 3.31 -19.30
C ILE A 317 24.71 2.56 -20.37
N TYR A 318 23.78 1.67 -19.98
CA TYR A 318 23.07 0.80 -20.92
C TYR A 318 22.22 1.58 -21.93
N GLN A 319 21.36 2.51 -21.46
CA GLN A 319 20.48 3.26 -22.34
C GLN A 319 21.27 4.11 -23.35
N PRO A 320 22.26 4.95 -22.95
CA PRO A 320 22.98 5.77 -23.91
C PRO A 320 23.85 4.96 -24.87
N LEU A 321 24.47 3.88 -24.38
CA LEU A 321 25.21 2.97 -25.24
C LEU A 321 24.28 2.34 -26.26
N GLY A 322 23.11 1.85 -25.83
CA GLY A 322 22.19 1.19 -26.75
C GLY A 322 21.59 2.09 -27.81
N VAL A 323 21.36 3.36 -27.49
CA VAL A 323 20.96 4.36 -28.47
C VAL A 323 22.10 4.61 -29.47
N ARG A 324 23.33 4.82 -29.00
CA ARG A 324 24.49 5.06 -29.87
C ARG A 324 24.85 3.87 -30.77
N MET A 325 24.71 2.66 -30.26
CA MET A 325 24.97 1.42 -30.99
C MET A 325 23.80 1.03 -31.91
N GLY A 326 22.66 1.73 -31.83
CA GLY A 326 21.52 1.55 -32.73
C GLY A 326 20.60 0.37 -32.39
N TRP A 327 20.78 -0.31 -31.25
CA TRP A 327 19.91 -1.41 -30.84
C TRP A 327 18.75 -0.98 -29.92
N LEU A 328 18.76 0.29 -29.44
CA LEU A 328 17.60 0.90 -28.78
C LEU A 328 17.00 2.02 -29.67
N PRO A 329 15.67 2.09 -29.79
CA PRO A 329 15.01 3.11 -30.60
C PRO A 329 15.04 4.47 -29.91
N TYR A 330 15.54 5.50 -30.61
CA TYR A 330 15.59 6.86 -30.08
C TYR A 330 14.42 7.72 -30.54
N MET A 331 13.91 8.52 -29.61
CA MET A 331 12.99 9.63 -29.88
C MET A 331 13.43 10.83 -29.04
N PRO A 332 13.52 12.05 -29.60
CA PRO A 332 13.82 13.24 -28.81
C PRO A 332 12.86 13.39 -27.63
N GLY A 333 13.39 13.63 -26.43
CA GLY A 333 12.62 13.75 -25.19
C GLY A 333 12.37 12.43 -24.48
N VAL A 334 12.83 11.29 -25.01
CA VAL A 334 12.71 10.00 -24.30
C VAL A 334 13.44 10.02 -22.96
N GLU A 335 14.45 10.86 -22.78
CA GLU A 335 15.26 11.00 -21.57
C GLU A 335 14.44 11.32 -20.30
N TYR A 336 13.27 11.95 -20.45
CA TYR A 336 12.36 12.27 -19.35
C TYR A 336 11.64 11.03 -18.77
N TRP A 337 11.52 9.94 -19.55
CA TRP A 337 10.87 8.69 -19.10
C TRP A 337 11.61 7.45 -19.60
N SER A 338 12.91 7.58 -19.85
CA SER A 338 13.74 6.58 -20.53
C SER A 338 13.79 5.25 -19.79
N ASN A 339 13.73 5.27 -18.45
CA ASN A 339 13.68 4.08 -17.62
C ASN A 339 12.47 3.19 -17.94
N TRP A 340 11.33 3.77 -18.25
CA TRP A 340 10.12 3.04 -18.64
C TRP A 340 10.12 2.73 -20.13
N TRP A 341 10.59 3.67 -20.97
CA TRP A 341 10.62 3.44 -22.40
C TRP A 341 11.59 2.30 -22.78
N PHE A 342 12.86 2.40 -22.44
CA PHE A 342 13.84 1.37 -22.76
C PHE A 342 13.67 0.12 -21.90
N GLY A 343 13.29 0.28 -20.63
CA GLY A 343 13.25 -0.83 -19.68
C GLY A 343 12.16 -1.86 -19.92
N TYR A 344 11.16 -1.60 -20.76
CA TYR A 344 10.17 -2.61 -21.19
C TYR A 344 10.45 -3.17 -22.59
N ARG A 345 11.54 -2.75 -23.25
CA ARG A 345 11.82 -3.10 -24.64
C ARG A 345 13.02 -4.05 -24.78
N PRO A 346 13.05 -4.89 -25.84
CA PRO A 346 14.25 -5.63 -26.22
C PRO A 346 15.44 -4.69 -26.49
N PRO A 347 16.69 -5.21 -26.44
CA PRO A 347 17.06 -6.60 -26.19
C PRO A 347 17.05 -7.01 -24.70
N PHE A 348 17.17 -6.05 -23.78
CA PHE A 348 17.18 -6.32 -22.34
C PHE A 348 16.15 -5.45 -21.59
N PRO A 349 14.91 -5.96 -21.39
CA PRO A 349 13.84 -5.23 -20.73
C PRO A 349 14.02 -5.21 -19.19
N TYR A 350 15.02 -4.47 -18.69
CA TYR A 350 15.39 -4.45 -17.27
C TYR A 350 14.28 -3.98 -16.32
N SER A 351 13.41 -3.03 -16.71
CA SER A 351 12.27 -2.60 -15.89
C SER A 351 11.20 -3.69 -15.80
N PHE A 352 11.01 -4.46 -16.88
CA PHE A 352 10.17 -5.66 -16.84
C PHE A 352 10.76 -6.72 -15.90
N PHE A 353 12.07 -7.00 -16.04
CA PHE A 353 12.75 -7.92 -15.13
C PHE A 353 12.64 -7.47 -13.68
N ALA A 354 12.77 -6.18 -13.39
CA ALA A 354 12.63 -5.66 -12.03
C ALA A 354 11.22 -5.84 -11.46
N THR A 355 10.19 -5.49 -12.25
CA THR A 355 8.79 -5.48 -11.80
C THR A 355 8.17 -6.87 -11.70
N ALA A 356 8.46 -7.78 -12.64
CA ALA A 356 7.91 -9.13 -12.66
C ALA A 356 8.89 -10.19 -12.12
N GLY A 357 10.13 -10.19 -12.63
CA GLY A 357 11.13 -11.24 -12.36
C GLY A 357 11.79 -11.13 -10.98
N LEU A 358 12.40 -9.98 -10.67
CA LEU A 358 13.09 -9.76 -9.41
C LEU A 358 12.13 -9.75 -8.23
N GLY A 359 10.93 -9.20 -8.38
CA GLY A 359 9.87 -9.32 -7.36
C GLY A 359 9.59 -10.79 -6.99
N THR A 360 9.46 -11.66 -7.99
CA THR A 360 9.30 -13.11 -7.77
C THR A 360 10.50 -13.69 -7.04
N GLY A 361 11.73 -13.33 -7.46
CA GLY A 361 12.96 -13.77 -6.81
C GLY A 361 13.04 -13.35 -5.34
N VAL A 362 12.71 -12.09 -5.03
CA VAL A 362 12.66 -11.57 -3.66
C VAL A 362 11.65 -12.33 -2.81
N ALA A 363 10.47 -12.63 -3.34
CA ALA A 363 9.48 -13.43 -2.63
C ALA A 363 9.98 -14.85 -2.34
N LEU A 364 10.49 -15.56 -3.36
CA LEU A 364 11.00 -16.92 -3.19
C LEU A 364 12.18 -16.97 -2.21
N TYR A 365 13.09 -15.99 -2.28
CA TYR A 365 14.19 -15.86 -1.34
C TYR A 365 13.72 -15.59 0.08
N SER A 366 12.75 -14.69 0.26
CA SER A 366 12.14 -14.41 1.57
C SER A 366 11.47 -15.66 2.15
N LEU A 367 10.77 -16.45 1.32
CA LEU A 367 10.18 -17.72 1.74
C LEU A 367 11.24 -18.78 2.08
N TRP A 368 12.36 -18.80 1.36
CA TRP A 368 13.48 -19.70 1.65
C TRP A 368 14.15 -19.38 2.99
N ILE A 369 14.32 -18.11 3.32
CA ILE A 369 14.78 -17.68 4.65
C ILE A 369 13.74 -18.08 5.69
N ALA A 370 12.46 -17.84 5.43
CA ALA A 370 11.34 -18.21 6.29
C ALA A 370 11.00 -19.71 6.30
N ARG A 371 11.83 -20.61 5.74
CA ARG A 371 11.52 -22.04 5.61
C ARG A 371 11.25 -22.72 6.95
N ASP A 372 11.95 -22.32 8.00
CA ASP A 372 11.76 -22.91 9.33
C ASP A 372 10.48 -22.36 9.99
N ARG A 373 10.12 -21.11 9.69
CA ARG A 373 8.82 -20.54 10.04
C ARG A 373 7.68 -21.27 9.33
N LEU A 374 7.81 -21.57 8.04
CA LEU A 374 6.85 -22.38 7.28
C LEU A 374 6.67 -23.77 7.89
N LYS A 375 7.77 -24.46 8.24
CA LYS A 375 7.71 -25.75 8.94
C LYS A 375 6.99 -25.63 10.28
N LYS A 376 7.30 -24.59 11.06
CA LYS A 376 6.66 -24.33 12.36
C LYS A 376 5.15 -24.11 12.19
N LEU A 377 4.73 -23.27 11.25
CA LEU A 377 3.32 -23.04 10.93
C LEU A 377 2.61 -24.33 10.51
N ALA A 378 3.22 -25.10 9.59
CA ALA A 378 2.67 -26.39 9.14
C ALA A 378 2.57 -27.42 10.28
N SER A 379 3.54 -27.43 11.21
CA SER A 379 3.54 -28.29 12.39
C SER A 379 2.44 -27.91 13.37
N ALA A 380 2.21 -26.61 13.60
CA ALA A 380 1.18 -26.10 14.50
C ALA A 380 -0.24 -26.42 13.99
N VAL A 381 -0.45 -26.36 12.67
CA VAL A 381 -1.72 -26.76 12.04
C VAL A 381 -2.05 -28.24 12.33
N ARG A 382 -1.05 -29.12 12.27
CA ARG A 382 -1.23 -30.58 12.46
C ARG A 382 -1.13 -31.02 13.92
N GLY A 383 -0.53 -30.21 14.79
CA GLY A 383 -0.16 -30.59 16.15
C GLY A 383 -0.75 -29.70 17.23
N ALA A 384 0.02 -29.57 18.31
CA ALA A 384 -0.28 -28.66 19.42
C ALA A 384 -0.13 -27.21 18.96
N ASP A 385 -0.93 -26.33 19.55
CA ASP A 385 -0.84 -24.91 19.27
C ASP A 385 0.44 -24.30 19.87
N VAL A 386 0.99 -23.32 19.17
CA VAL A 386 2.14 -22.53 19.62
C VAL A 386 1.68 -21.09 19.76
N LEU A 387 1.74 -20.58 20.98
CA LEU A 387 1.42 -19.18 21.28
C LEU A 387 2.70 -18.34 21.16
N GLU A 388 2.66 -17.32 20.32
CA GLU A 388 3.73 -16.33 20.15
C GLU A 388 3.14 -14.94 20.34
N ASP A 389 3.62 -14.20 21.33
CA ASP A 389 3.11 -12.86 21.66
C ASP A 389 1.59 -12.82 21.85
N GLY A 390 1.03 -13.91 22.40
CA GLY A 390 -0.41 -14.10 22.60
C GLY A 390 -1.19 -14.51 21.35
N LEU A 391 -0.53 -14.70 20.21
CA LEU A 391 -1.13 -15.13 18.95
C LEU A 391 -1.01 -16.66 18.77
N SER A 392 -2.13 -17.30 18.46
CA SER A 392 -2.20 -18.73 18.13
C SER A 392 -1.69 -18.99 16.72
N LEU A 393 -0.53 -19.65 16.61
CA LEU A 393 0.04 -20.02 15.32
C LEU A 393 -0.84 -21.05 14.59
N LYS A 394 -1.54 -21.92 15.34
CA LYS A 394 -2.51 -22.85 14.77
C LYS A 394 -3.69 -22.13 14.14
N LEU A 395 -4.23 -21.11 14.82
CA LEU A 395 -5.29 -20.27 14.26
C LEU A 395 -4.82 -19.55 13.00
N MET A 396 -3.60 -19.00 12.99
CA MET A 396 -3.07 -18.32 11.82
C MET A 396 -2.89 -19.28 10.63
N GLY A 397 -2.36 -20.48 10.88
CA GLY A 397 -2.19 -21.49 9.82
C GLY A 397 -3.52 -22.01 9.27
N LEU A 398 -4.50 -22.28 10.14
CA LEU A 398 -5.84 -22.69 9.72
C LEU A 398 -6.58 -21.55 9.00
N GLY A 399 -6.41 -20.30 9.45
CA GLY A 399 -6.95 -19.13 8.78
C GLY A 399 -6.35 -18.91 7.39
N LEU A 400 -5.04 -19.13 7.23
CA LEU A 400 -4.39 -19.07 5.92
C LEU A 400 -4.92 -20.16 4.96
N LEU A 401 -5.08 -21.39 5.44
CA LEU A 401 -5.69 -22.47 4.65
C LEU A 401 -7.16 -22.18 4.31
N GLY A 402 -7.94 -21.72 5.30
CA GLY A 402 -9.34 -21.37 5.11
C GLY A 402 -9.55 -20.23 4.13
N SER A 403 -8.71 -19.18 4.21
CA SER A 403 -8.74 -18.06 3.26
C SER A 403 -8.30 -18.47 1.85
N ALA A 404 -7.30 -19.36 1.71
CA ALA A 404 -6.93 -19.94 0.42
C ALA A 404 -8.07 -20.76 -0.21
N VAL A 405 -8.73 -21.62 0.58
CA VAL A 405 -9.89 -22.41 0.11
C VAL A 405 -11.06 -21.49 -0.26
N PHE A 406 -11.37 -20.51 0.59
CA PHE A 406 -12.40 -19.51 0.31
C PHE A 406 -12.11 -18.75 -0.99
N PHE A 407 -10.86 -18.34 -1.22
CA PHE A 407 -10.41 -17.71 -2.45
C PHE A 407 -10.71 -18.59 -3.67
N LEU A 408 -10.28 -19.85 -3.65
CA LEU A 408 -10.48 -20.78 -4.77
C LEU A 408 -11.97 -21.04 -5.04
N ILE A 409 -12.76 -21.28 -4.00
CA ILE A 409 -14.21 -21.50 -4.14
C ILE A 409 -14.88 -20.26 -4.70
N PHE A 410 -14.59 -19.08 -4.15
CA PHE A 410 -15.20 -17.83 -4.57
C PHE A 410 -14.91 -17.52 -6.04
N TRP A 411 -13.63 -17.53 -6.43
CA TRP A 411 -13.24 -17.22 -7.80
C TRP A 411 -13.75 -18.27 -8.81
N SER A 412 -13.79 -19.55 -8.42
CA SER A 412 -14.39 -20.58 -9.27
C SER A 412 -15.90 -20.43 -9.41
N ALA A 413 -16.59 -20.10 -8.33
CA ALA A 413 -18.04 -19.90 -8.32
C ALA A 413 -18.48 -18.72 -9.20
N VAL A 414 -17.63 -17.71 -9.37
CA VAL A 414 -17.90 -16.55 -10.23
C VAL A 414 -17.48 -16.78 -11.69
N GLY A 415 -17.07 -18.01 -12.03
CA GLY A 415 -16.79 -18.44 -13.40
C GLY A 415 -15.31 -18.41 -13.81
N VAL A 416 -14.39 -18.11 -12.89
CA VAL A 416 -12.94 -18.25 -13.19
C VAL A 416 -12.59 -19.73 -13.24
N PRO A 417 -11.98 -20.25 -14.32
CA PRO A 417 -11.53 -21.63 -14.36
C PRO A 417 -10.65 -21.95 -13.14
N ILE A 418 -10.87 -23.10 -12.48
CA ILE A 418 -10.18 -23.44 -11.22
C ILE A 418 -8.66 -23.34 -11.34
N ALA A 419 -8.10 -23.73 -12.48
CA ALA A 419 -6.66 -23.62 -12.71
C ALA A 419 -6.18 -22.16 -12.82
N ALA A 420 -6.97 -21.25 -13.41
CA ALA A 420 -6.69 -19.81 -13.35
C ALA A 420 -6.82 -19.27 -11.93
N ALA A 421 -7.80 -19.73 -11.15
CA ALA A 421 -7.95 -19.31 -9.76
C ALA A 421 -6.76 -19.78 -8.88
N ILE A 422 -6.25 -21.00 -9.11
CA ILE A 422 -5.04 -21.51 -8.47
C ILE A 422 -3.82 -20.66 -8.85
N MET A 423 -3.65 -20.38 -10.14
CA MET A 423 -2.56 -19.50 -10.59
C MET A 423 -2.66 -18.11 -9.97
N LEU A 424 -3.85 -17.52 -9.95
CA LEU A 424 -4.11 -16.21 -9.34
C LEU A 424 -3.75 -16.20 -7.86
N LEU A 425 -4.11 -17.26 -7.12
CA LEU A 425 -3.76 -17.40 -5.71
C LEU A 425 -2.24 -17.49 -5.51
N ILE A 426 -1.53 -18.28 -6.34
CA ILE A 426 -0.08 -18.44 -6.27
C ILE A 426 0.62 -17.13 -6.59
N THR A 427 0.26 -16.47 -7.70
CA THR A 427 0.88 -15.20 -8.09
C THR A 427 0.58 -14.10 -7.08
N TRP A 428 -0.64 -14.07 -6.54
CA TRP A 428 -1.00 -13.15 -5.46
C TRP A 428 -0.18 -13.38 -4.20
N PHE A 429 -0.02 -14.64 -3.78
CA PHE A 429 0.81 -15.00 -2.63
C PHE A 429 2.26 -14.54 -2.81
N ILE A 430 2.87 -14.88 -3.95
CA ILE A 430 4.25 -14.48 -4.27
C ILE A 430 4.37 -12.95 -4.30
N TRP A 431 3.46 -12.28 -5.00
CA TRP A 431 3.48 -10.83 -5.10
C TRP A 431 3.33 -10.15 -3.73
N GLN A 432 2.44 -10.63 -2.86
CA GLN A 432 2.25 -10.08 -1.53
C GLN A 432 3.52 -10.16 -0.67
N ILE A 433 4.26 -11.28 -0.74
CA ILE A 433 5.54 -11.41 -0.05
C ILE A 433 6.56 -10.42 -0.63
N ALA A 434 6.67 -10.32 -1.96
CA ALA A 434 7.59 -9.39 -2.61
C ALA A 434 7.29 -7.94 -2.25
N HIS A 435 6.02 -7.55 -2.41
CA HIS A 435 5.51 -6.21 -2.13
C HIS A 435 5.76 -5.83 -0.67
N ALA A 436 5.37 -6.69 0.27
CA ALA A 436 5.57 -6.44 1.69
C ALA A 436 7.06 -6.39 2.07
N ARG A 437 7.94 -7.18 1.42
CA ARG A 437 9.37 -7.14 1.66
C ARG A 437 9.98 -5.80 1.23
N VAL A 438 9.62 -5.32 0.04
CA VAL A 438 10.07 -4.01 -0.44
C VAL A 438 9.62 -2.92 0.53
N GLN A 439 8.35 -2.92 0.93
CA GLN A 439 7.80 -1.93 1.87
C GLN A 439 8.41 -2.03 3.29
N ALA A 440 9.00 -3.16 3.67
CA ALA A 440 9.70 -3.31 4.94
C ALA A 440 11.10 -2.65 4.94
N GLU A 441 11.69 -2.41 3.77
CA GLU A 441 13.06 -1.89 3.63
C GLU A 441 13.12 -0.50 3.01
N VAL A 442 12.19 -0.15 2.11
CA VAL A 442 12.19 1.12 1.40
C VAL A 442 10.80 1.76 1.35
N TRP A 443 10.78 3.09 1.31
CA TRP A 443 9.58 3.88 1.05
C TRP A 443 9.42 4.12 -0.45
N TRP A 444 8.21 3.86 -0.95
CA TRP A 444 7.73 4.20 -2.31
C TRP A 444 8.25 3.30 -3.46
N HIS A 445 7.45 3.17 -4.52
CA HIS A 445 7.66 2.33 -5.72
C HIS A 445 7.77 0.81 -5.51
N ASP A 446 6.68 0.22 -5.02
CA ASP A 446 6.51 -1.22 -4.93
C ASP A 446 6.25 -1.90 -6.29
N PRO A 447 6.51 -3.22 -6.42
CA PRO A 447 6.12 -3.99 -7.60
C PRO A 447 4.61 -3.92 -7.81
N CYS A 448 4.15 -3.63 -9.04
CA CYS A 448 2.73 -3.60 -9.35
C CYS A 448 2.21 -5.02 -9.69
N TYR A 449 1.13 -5.47 -9.03
CA TYR A 449 0.54 -6.79 -9.30
C TYR A 449 0.11 -6.98 -10.77
N TRP A 450 -0.23 -5.89 -11.47
CA TRP A 450 -0.58 -5.91 -12.88
C TRP A 450 0.48 -6.62 -13.75
N ALA A 451 1.77 -6.51 -13.40
CA ALA A 451 2.84 -7.20 -14.11
C ALA A 451 2.76 -8.73 -14.00
N TYR A 452 2.21 -9.26 -12.90
CA TYR A 452 1.96 -10.70 -12.75
C TYR A 452 0.72 -11.11 -13.54
N VAL A 453 -0.37 -10.35 -13.42
CA VAL A 453 -1.64 -10.67 -14.10
C VAL A 453 -1.46 -10.68 -15.62
N PHE A 454 -0.88 -9.63 -16.20
CA PHE A 454 -0.79 -9.52 -17.65
C PHE A 454 0.24 -10.46 -18.28
N TYR A 455 1.33 -10.77 -17.59
CA TYR A 455 2.42 -11.55 -18.20
C TYR A 455 2.48 -13.01 -17.76
N TRP A 456 1.79 -13.39 -16.68
CA TRP A 456 1.73 -14.79 -16.23
C TRP A 456 0.32 -15.35 -16.45
N LEU A 457 -0.70 -14.67 -15.94
CA LEU A 457 -2.06 -15.19 -15.97
C LEU A 457 -2.67 -15.11 -17.37
N TYR A 458 -2.49 -14.00 -18.09
CA TYR A 458 -3.04 -13.87 -19.44
C TYR A 458 -2.46 -14.90 -20.43
N PRO A 459 -1.13 -15.12 -20.53
CA PRO A 459 -0.60 -16.15 -21.42
C PRO A 459 -1.00 -17.57 -21.02
N ALA A 460 -1.06 -17.87 -19.72
CA ALA A 460 -1.54 -19.17 -19.26
C ALA A 460 -3.04 -19.37 -19.55
N GLY A 461 -3.84 -18.31 -19.42
CA GLY A 461 -5.21 -18.26 -19.90
C GLY A 461 -5.26 -18.58 -21.40
N ALA A 462 -4.71 -17.69 -22.22
CA ALA A 462 -4.76 -17.77 -23.67
C ALA A 462 -4.15 -19.06 -24.26
N GLY A 463 -3.16 -19.66 -23.60
CA GLY A 463 -2.43 -20.84 -24.08
C GLY A 463 -2.85 -22.17 -23.48
N TRP A 464 -3.14 -22.26 -22.17
CA TRP A 464 -3.33 -23.53 -21.45
C TRP A 464 -4.77 -23.79 -20.98
N LEU A 465 -5.58 -22.75 -20.78
CA LEU A 465 -6.90 -22.88 -20.12
C LEU A 465 -8.09 -22.80 -21.09
N TRP A 466 -7.81 -22.52 -22.36
CA TRP A 466 -8.79 -22.46 -23.45
C TRP A 466 -8.43 -23.40 -24.61
N GLY A 467 -7.42 -24.25 -24.43
CA GLY A 467 -7.03 -25.32 -25.35
C GLY A 467 -7.78 -26.61 -25.11
#